data_AF-A0A2P5PAA0-F1
#
_entry.id   AF-A0A2P5PAA0-F1
#
_cell.length_a   1.000
_cell.length_b   1.000
_cell.length_c   1.000
_cell.angle_alpha   90.00
_cell.angle_beta   90.00
_cell.angle_gamma   90.00
#
_symmetry.space_group_name_H-M   'P 1'
#
loop_
_entity.id
_entity.type
_entity.pdbx_description
1 polymer ?
#
loop_
_entity_poly.entity_id
_entity_poly.type
_entity_poly.pdbx_seq_one_letter_code
_entity_poly.pdbx_strand_id
1 'polypeptide(L)'
;MKYAKVIKIFAFVSALALLLIPAACTTGSNTQTTTTGPAVQGPVISITSPSFNFDPAHPGERPVIAGPTSITITVDVSGFNLVPEGQTGQAPYGHIIYYRDVVPLISTGQPALTDPGTYVSTIAKSHTWQNVPTGPHIFYVMLVNSDNTPLSVPAFDNVMVIVEGAPVSIGQPTSAPGADLAIITPTFDFDPAHPGERPVVNGPDITIGVQVTGFNLVQAGQTGQAPYGHLVYYLDAIPPTTVGQSALTSAGTFVSTTSLTNTWKNISQGPHVFWVQLVNTDNTPLTPAIMVNITLIVINP
;
A
#
# COMPACT_ATOMS: atom_id res chain seq x y z
N MET A 1 -11.90 -36.60 -81.52
CA MET A 1 -10.78 -37.24 -82.25
C MET A 1 -9.49 -36.96 -81.50
N LYS A 2 -8.75 -38.04 -81.17
CA LYS A 2 -7.31 -38.14 -80.91
C LYS A 2 -6.73 -37.77 -79.50
N TYR A 3 -6.46 -38.86 -78.75
CA TYR A 3 -5.28 -39.22 -77.91
C TYR A 3 -4.84 -38.26 -76.78
N ALA A 4 -4.90 -38.58 -75.46
CA ALA A 4 -4.23 -39.65 -74.66
C ALA A 4 -2.69 -39.58 -74.78
N LYS A 5 -1.85 -39.33 -73.77
CA LYS A 5 -1.51 -39.97 -72.46
C LYS A 5 -0.46 -39.02 -71.81
N VAL A 6 -0.16 -38.99 -70.51
CA VAL A 6 0.66 -39.97 -69.78
C VAL A 6 0.59 -39.67 -68.27
N ILE A 7 0.39 -40.75 -67.53
CA ILE A 7 0.43 -40.93 -66.07
C ILE A 7 1.87 -40.86 -65.56
N LYS A 8 2.12 -40.22 -64.40
CA LYS A 8 3.08 -40.71 -63.41
C LYS A 8 2.58 -40.47 -61.99
N ILE A 9 2.18 -41.57 -61.36
CA ILE A 9 2.04 -41.77 -59.91
C ILE A 9 3.47 -41.94 -59.36
N PHE A 10 3.79 -41.24 -58.27
CA PHE A 10 4.86 -41.61 -57.36
C PHE A 10 4.35 -41.38 -55.93
N ALA A 11 4.31 -42.47 -55.16
CA ALA A 11 4.07 -42.49 -53.73
C ALA A 11 5.41 -42.59 -52.98
N PHE A 12 5.42 -42.10 -51.73
CA PHE A 12 6.36 -42.31 -50.58
C PHE A 12 6.79 -40.96 -49.99
N VAL A 13 7.00 -40.73 -48.69
CA VAL A 13 6.70 -41.43 -47.42
C VAL A 13 6.84 -40.38 -46.31
N SER A 14 6.07 -40.54 -45.23
CA SER A 14 6.35 -40.22 -43.81
C SER A 14 7.32 -39.09 -43.44
N ALA A 15 6.87 -38.13 -42.64
CA ALA A 15 7.52 -37.78 -41.36
C ALA A 15 6.61 -36.85 -40.53
N LEU A 16 5.96 -37.44 -39.53
CA LEU A 16 5.38 -36.73 -38.40
C LEU A 16 6.54 -36.25 -37.52
N ALA A 17 6.85 -34.96 -37.57
CA ALA A 17 7.76 -34.32 -36.63
C ALA A 17 6.94 -33.56 -35.58
N LEU A 18 6.82 -34.17 -34.40
CA LEU A 18 6.47 -33.50 -33.15
C LEU A 18 7.53 -32.40 -32.92
N LEU A 19 7.15 -31.13 -33.05
CA LEU A 19 7.97 -30.03 -32.55
C LEU A 19 7.42 -29.61 -31.19
N LEU A 20 8.12 -30.03 -30.12
CA LEU A 20 7.98 -29.43 -28.80
C LEU A 20 8.36 -27.95 -28.90
N ILE A 21 7.42 -27.06 -28.59
CA ILE A 21 7.75 -25.66 -28.29
C ILE A 21 7.75 -25.54 -26.76
N PRO A 22 8.87 -25.14 -26.14
CA PRO A 22 8.89 -24.86 -24.72
C PRO A 22 7.99 -23.66 -24.42
N ALA A 23 7.15 -23.79 -23.40
CA ALA A 23 6.44 -22.68 -22.78
C ALA A 23 7.48 -21.71 -22.21
N ALA A 24 7.80 -20.66 -22.96
CA ALA A 24 8.43 -19.49 -22.39
C ALA A 24 7.34 -18.74 -21.61
N CYS A 25 7.44 -18.78 -20.27
CA CYS A 25 6.80 -17.80 -19.40
C CYS A 25 7.29 -16.42 -19.84
N THR A 26 6.45 -15.66 -20.54
CA THR A 26 6.68 -14.24 -20.75
C THR A 26 6.22 -13.51 -19.50
N THR A 27 7.18 -12.87 -18.84
CA THR A 27 6.99 -11.85 -17.81
C THR A 27 5.92 -10.86 -18.26
N GLY A 28 4.87 -10.68 -17.45
CA GLY A 28 3.75 -9.79 -17.77
C GLY A 28 4.21 -8.34 -17.87
N SER A 29 4.47 -7.87 -19.09
CA SER A 29 4.46 -6.45 -19.41
C SER A 29 2.99 -6.01 -19.51
N ASN A 30 2.59 -5.05 -18.68
CA ASN A 30 1.29 -4.37 -18.81
C ASN A 30 1.16 -3.80 -20.23
N THR A 31 0.48 -4.55 -21.10
CA THR A 31 0.25 -4.16 -22.48
C THR A 31 -1.14 -3.55 -22.54
N GLN A 32 -1.18 -2.22 -22.56
CA GLN A 32 -2.38 -1.44 -22.79
C GLN A 32 -2.97 -1.79 -24.16
N THR A 33 -4.27 -2.10 -24.19
CA THR A 33 -5.01 -2.48 -25.40
C THR A 33 -4.99 -1.35 -26.44
N THR A 34 -4.25 -1.52 -27.53
CA THR A 34 -4.23 -0.59 -28.67
C THR A 34 -5.42 -0.83 -29.58
N THR A 35 -6.30 0.17 -29.72
CA THR A 35 -7.30 0.24 -30.80
C THR A 35 -6.66 0.78 -32.08
N THR A 36 -6.88 0.09 -33.20
CA THR A 36 -6.31 0.43 -34.51
C THR A 36 -7.04 1.60 -35.17
N GLY A 37 -6.57 2.82 -34.90
CA GLY A 37 -6.72 4.01 -35.75
C GLY A 37 -5.33 4.62 -36.00
N PRO A 38 -5.16 5.55 -36.96
CA PRO A 38 -3.87 6.23 -37.11
C PRO A 38 -3.52 6.96 -35.80
N ALA A 39 -2.55 6.42 -35.07
CA ALA A 39 -2.09 6.96 -33.80
C ALA A 39 -1.49 8.34 -34.03
N VAL A 40 -2.14 9.38 -33.53
CA VAL A 40 -1.45 10.65 -33.30
C VAL A 40 -0.46 10.39 -32.17
N GLN A 41 0.81 10.09 -32.49
CA GLN A 41 1.88 10.00 -31.51
C GLN A 41 2.05 11.38 -30.85
N GLY A 42 1.39 11.59 -29.71
CA GLY A 42 1.61 12.74 -28.85
C GLY A 42 2.84 12.53 -27.94
N PRO A 43 3.25 13.58 -27.21
CA PRO A 43 4.22 13.46 -26.13
C PRO A 43 3.84 12.37 -25.13
N VAL A 44 4.82 11.64 -24.60
CA VAL A 44 4.63 10.60 -23.59
C VAL A 44 5.60 10.81 -22.43
N ILE A 45 5.09 10.60 -21.23
CA ILE A 45 5.87 10.48 -19.99
C ILE A 45 5.53 9.15 -19.34
N SER A 46 6.53 8.48 -18.79
CA SER A 46 6.34 7.22 -18.06
C SER A 46 7.26 7.20 -16.85
N ILE A 47 6.74 6.76 -15.71
CA ILE A 47 7.52 6.58 -14.51
C ILE A 47 8.38 5.32 -14.68
N THR A 48 9.68 5.46 -14.50
CA THR A 48 10.66 4.37 -14.54
C THR A 48 11.22 4.03 -13.17
N SER A 49 11.08 4.94 -12.21
CA SER A 49 11.36 4.66 -10.81
C SER A 49 10.39 5.34 -9.85
N PRO A 50 10.28 4.84 -8.60
CA PRO A 50 11.00 3.71 -8.03
C PRO A 50 10.76 2.39 -8.80
N SER A 51 11.84 1.74 -9.24
CA SER A 51 11.78 0.45 -9.92
C SER A 51 11.70 -0.61 -8.83
N PHE A 52 10.55 -1.21 -8.67
CA PHE A 52 10.35 -2.17 -7.61
C PHE A 52 10.76 -3.56 -8.08
N ASN A 53 11.54 -4.25 -7.25
CA ASN A 53 11.65 -5.70 -7.37
C ASN A 53 10.30 -6.27 -6.94
N PHE A 54 9.37 -6.38 -7.89
CA PHE A 54 8.19 -7.20 -7.69
C PHE A 54 8.68 -8.64 -7.49
N ASP A 55 8.23 -9.29 -6.42
CA ASP A 55 8.39 -10.73 -6.29
C ASP A 55 7.68 -11.38 -7.49
N PRO A 56 8.40 -12.11 -8.37
CA PRO A 56 7.78 -12.81 -9.48
C PRO A 56 6.76 -13.86 -9.03
N ALA A 57 6.83 -14.32 -7.77
CA ALA A 57 5.86 -15.25 -7.19
C ALA A 57 4.51 -14.58 -6.87
N HIS A 58 4.49 -13.26 -6.70
CA HIS A 58 3.30 -12.49 -6.35
C HIS A 58 3.10 -11.25 -7.26
N PRO A 59 2.79 -11.47 -8.55
CA PRO A 59 2.54 -10.37 -9.48
C PRO A 59 1.31 -9.55 -9.05
N GLY A 60 1.53 -8.29 -8.68
CA GLY A 60 0.49 -7.35 -8.25
C GLY A 60 0.72 -6.71 -6.87
N GLU A 61 1.75 -7.13 -6.14
CA GLU A 61 2.10 -6.53 -4.85
C GLU A 61 2.45 -5.06 -4.99
N ARG A 62 1.88 -4.25 -4.10
CA ARG A 62 2.18 -2.82 -4.08
C ARG A 62 3.59 -2.61 -3.56
N PRO A 63 4.29 -1.62 -4.09
CA PRO A 63 5.64 -1.37 -3.64
C PRO A 63 5.76 -0.93 -2.20
N VAL A 64 6.66 -1.57 -1.45
CA VAL A 64 6.90 -1.32 -0.04
C VAL A 64 8.32 -0.79 0.18
N ILE A 65 8.47 0.31 0.92
CA ILE A 65 9.76 0.90 1.28
C ILE A 65 9.78 1.25 2.76
N ALA A 66 10.78 0.80 3.52
CA ALA A 66 10.94 1.22 4.91
C ALA A 66 11.17 2.74 5.03
N GLY A 67 10.52 3.39 5.99
CA GLY A 67 10.59 4.81 6.25
C GLY A 67 10.27 5.25 7.69
N PRO A 68 10.16 6.58 7.95
CA PRO A 68 10.17 7.66 6.96
C PRO A 68 11.46 7.70 6.15
N THR A 69 11.35 7.92 4.84
CA THR A 69 12.47 7.79 3.89
C THR A 69 12.37 8.77 2.74
N SER A 70 13.41 8.84 1.92
CA SER A 70 13.37 9.59 0.67
C SER A 70 12.86 8.70 -0.47
N ILE A 71 11.92 9.22 -1.26
CA ILE A 71 11.43 8.55 -2.46
C ILE A 71 11.85 9.35 -3.68
N THR A 72 12.61 8.71 -4.58
CA THR A 72 13.00 9.28 -5.87
C THR A 72 12.10 8.74 -6.99
N ILE A 73 11.33 9.63 -7.59
CA ILE A 73 10.57 9.37 -8.82
C ILE A 73 11.45 9.72 -10.01
N THR A 74 11.66 8.77 -10.92
CA THR A 74 12.37 8.98 -12.19
C THR A 74 11.41 8.74 -13.34
N VAL A 75 11.54 9.53 -14.40
CA VAL A 75 10.67 9.46 -15.57
C VAL A 75 11.47 9.36 -16.85
N ASP A 76 10.91 8.64 -17.82
CA ASP A 76 11.26 8.78 -19.22
C ASP A 76 10.26 9.67 -19.93
N VAL A 77 10.80 10.52 -20.81
CA VAL A 77 10.03 11.49 -21.60
C VAL A 77 10.42 11.32 -23.06
N SER A 78 9.42 11.19 -23.93
CA SER A 78 9.59 11.04 -25.38
C SER A 78 8.62 11.95 -26.14
N GLY A 79 9.03 12.39 -27.33
CA GLY A 79 8.21 13.29 -28.15
C GLY A 79 7.97 14.68 -27.53
N PHE A 80 8.80 15.10 -26.57
CA PHE A 80 8.64 16.35 -25.82
C PHE A 80 9.98 17.03 -25.56
N ASN A 81 10.06 18.35 -25.74
CA ASN A 81 11.24 19.14 -25.45
C ASN A 81 11.12 19.83 -24.10
N LEU A 82 11.96 19.44 -23.13
CA LEU A 82 11.96 20.03 -21.80
C LEU A 82 12.65 21.39 -21.78
N VAL A 83 11.92 22.42 -21.38
CA VAL A 83 12.36 23.81 -21.21
C VAL A 83 11.87 24.36 -19.88
N PRO A 84 12.64 25.23 -19.20
CA PRO A 84 12.17 25.92 -18.01
C PRO A 84 10.82 26.63 -18.17
N GLU A 85 10.11 26.74 -17.06
CA GLU A 85 8.87 27.51 -16.96
C GLU A 85 9.06 28.95 -17.49
N GLY A 86 8.05 29.45 -18.21
CA GLY A 86 8.07 30.80 -18.78
C GLY A 86 8.93 30.95 -20.04
N GLN A 87 9.65 29.92 -20.48
CA GLN A 87 10.40 29.99 -21.73
C GLN A 87 9.48 29.87 -22.95
N THR A 88 9.57 30.82 -23.87
CA THR A 88 8.75 30.86 -25.09
C THR A 88 9.34 29.94 -26.18
N GLY A 89 8.48 29.14 -26.80
CA GLY A 89 8.82 28.21 -27.89
C GLY A 89 7.57 27.62 -28.55
N GLN A 90 7.68 27.04 -29.75
CA GLN A 90 6.57 26.37 -30.46
C GLN A 90 6.53 24.85 -30.28
N ALA A 91 5.40 24.33 -29.82
CA ALA A 91 5.14 22.97 -29.37
C ALA A 91 5.90 21.78 -30.04
N PRO A 92 6.12 20.68 -29.29
CA PRO A 92 5.74 20.50 -27.88
C PRO A 92 6.92 20.81 -26.94
N TYR A 93 6.93 22.04 -26.41
CA TYR A 93 7.87 22.50 -25.38
C TYR A 93 7.13 22.68 -24.05
N GLY A 94 7.82 22.39 -22.96
CA GLY A 94 7.38 22.75 -21.63
C GLY A 94 8.17 21.97 -20.59
N HIS A 95 7.57 21.60 -19.47
CA HIS A 95 8.30 20.98 -18.36
C HIS A 95 7.50 19.87 -17.69
N ILE A 96 8.09 19.29 -16.65
CA ILE A 96 7.50 18.22 -15.84
C ILE A 96 7.00 18.84 -14.54
N ILE A 97 5.81 18.44 -14.10
CA ILE A 97 5.36 18.65 -12.73
C ILE A 97 5.25 17.29 -12.04
N TYR A 98 5.92 17.15 -10.90
CA TYR A 98 5.77 16.02 -9.97
C TYR A 98 4.77 16.40 -8.89
N TYR A 99 3.88 15.49 -8.52
CA TYR A 99 2.89 15.67 -7.46
C TYR A 99 3.02 14.55 -6.43
N ARG A 100 2.68 14.86 -5.18
CA ARG A 100 2.53 13.87 -4.10
C ARG A 100 1.16 14.00 -3.46
N ASP A 101 0.43 12.90 -3.43
CA ASP A 101 -0.87 12.73 -2.77
C ASP A 101 -1.96 13.71 -3.25
N VAL A 102 -1.79 14.24 -4.47
CA VAL A 102 -2.76 15.12 -5.11
C VAL A 102 -2.88 14.77 -6.59
N VAL A 103 -4.12 14.70 -7.08
CA VAL A 103 -4.42 14.43 -8.48
C VAL A 103 -4.14 15.70 -9.30
N PRO A 104 -3.38 15.62 -10.41
CA PRO A 104 -3.11 16.77 -11.25
C PRO A 104 -4.38 17.28 -11.95
N LEU A 105 -4.47 18.61 -12.12
CA LEU A 105 -5.53 19.23 -12.89
C LEU A 105 -5.23 19.12 -14.39
N ILE A 106 -6.10 18.42 -15.13
CA ILE A 106 -5.94 18.19 -16.59
C ILE A 106 -6.84 19.09 -17.45
N SER A 107 -7.48 20.10 -16.85
CA SER A 107 -8.40 21.01 -17.53
C SER A 107 -7.65 21.93 -18.49
N THR A 108 -8.05 21.91 -19.77
CA THR A 108 -7.45 22.77 -20.80
C THR A 108 -7.56 24.25 -20.44
N GLY A 109 -6.45 24.98 -20.59
CA GLY A 109 -6.40 26.43 -20.37
C GLY A 109 -6.39 26.87 -18.91
N GLN A 110 -6.35 25.93 -17.96
CA GLN A 110 -6.08 26.20 -16.55
C GLN A 110 -4.68 25.70 -16.18
N PRO A 111 -3.93 26.39 -15.32
CA PRO A 111 -2.67 25.88 -14.80
C PRO A 111 -2.89 24.54 -14.08
N ALA A 112 -2.00 23.57 -14.32
CA ALA A 112 -1.98 22.27 -13.66
C ALA A 112 -1.38 22.32 -12.24
N LEU A 113 -1.32 23.50 -11.63
CA LEU A 113 -0.72 23.72 -10.31
C LEU A 113 -1.73 23.41 -9.20
N THR A 114 -1.23 22.82 -8.12
CA THR A 114 -1.99 22.52 -6.89
C THR A 114 -1.51 23.39 -5.74
N ASP A 115 -1.99 23.16 -4.52
CA ASP A 115 -1.56 23.93 -3.35
C ASP A 115 -0.03 23.85 -3.14
N PRO A 116 0.63 24.96 -2.76
CA PRO A 116 2.07 24.96 -2.51
C PRO A 116 2.51 23.83 -1.57
N GLY A 117 3.60 23.15 -1.92
CA GLY A 117 4.15 22.02 -1.16
C GLY A 117 3.60 20.64 -1.55
N THR A 118 2.61 20.59 -2.45
CA THR A 118 2.08 19.31 -2.99
C THR A 118 2.66 18.95 -4.37
N TYR A 119 3.40 19.86 -4.98
CA TYR A 119 4.03 19.66 -6.30
C TYR A 119 5.43 20.28 -6.40
N VAL A 120 6.16 19.86 -7.43
CA VAL A 120 7.42 20.46 -7.86
C VAL A 120 7.45 20.55 -9.38
N SER A 121 7.65 21.76 -9.91
CA SER A 121 7.88 22.00 -11.35
C SER A 121 9.37 21.99 -11.66
N THR A 122 9.77 21.26 -12.71
CA THR A 122 11.18 21.12 -13.11
C THR A 122 11.35 20.58 -14.52
N ILE A 123 12.55 20.73 -15.09
CA ILE A 123 12.99 20.00 -16.30
C ILE A 123 13.77 18.71 -15.96
N ALA A 124 14.06 18.49 -14.68
CA ALA A 124 14.77 17.29 -14.25
C ALA A 124 13.88 16.05 -14.42
N LYS A 125 14.45 15.00 -15.03
CA LYS A 125 13.80 13.70 -15.19
C LYS A 125 13.75 12.86 -13.91
N SER A 126 14.13 13.44 -12.79
CA SER A 126 13.96 12.82 -11.48
C SER A 126 13.67 13.88 -10.42
N HIS A 127 12.83 13.53 -9.44
CA HIS A 127 12.61 14.32 -8.24
C HIS A 127 12.62 13.43 -7.01
N THR A 128 13.21 13.93 -5.92
CA THR A 128 13.27 13.20 -4.64
C THR A 128 12.46 13.93 -3.57
N TRP A 129 11.40 13.30 -3.10
CA TRP A 129 10.67 13.71 -1.92
C TRP A 129 11.41 13.23 -0.68
N GLN A 130 11.83 14.16 0.17
CA GLN A 130 12.52 13.86 1.42
C GLN A 130 11.51 13.53 2.53
N ASN A 131 11.88 12.62 3.43
CA ASN A 131 11.11 12.29 4.64
C ASN A 131 9.63 12.03 4.33
N VAL A 132 9.34 11.25 3.29
CA VAL A 132 7.99 10.80 3.01
C VAL A 132 7.50 10.04 4.25
N PRO A 133 6.37 10.46 4.86
CA PRO A 133 5.83 9.81 6.04
C PRO A 133 5.54 8.33 5.77
N THR A 134 5.36 7.57 6.84
CA THR A 134 4.85 6.19 6.71
C THR A 134 3.40 6.22 6.27
N GLY A 135 3.03 5.32 5.36
CA GLY A 135 1.69 5.20 4.81
C GLY A 135 1.69 5.03 3.29
N PRO A 136 0.51 4.88 2.70
CA PRO A 136 0.33 4.88 1.26
C PRO A 136 0.48 6.30 0.69
N HIS A 137 1.25 6.41 -0.39
CA HIS A 137 1.46 7.63 -1.13
C HIS A 137 1.23 7.39 -2.62
N ILE A 138 0.64 8.36 -3.32
CA ILE A 138 0.51 8.33 -4.78
C ILE A 138 1.32 9.49 -5.35
N PHE A 139 2.24 9.16 -6.25
CA PHE A 139 3.02 10.15 -6.99
C PHE A 139 2.50 10.23 -8.41
N TYR A 140 2.19 11.45 -8.85
CA TYR A 140 1.84 11.72 -10.25
C TYR A 140 2.98 12.48 -10.91
N VAL A 141 3.11 12.30 -12.22
CA VAL A 141 3.98 13.10 -13.07
C VAL A 141 3.20 13.56 -14.29
N MET A 142 3.37 14.80 -14.71
CA MET A 142 2.66 15.36 -15.86
C MET A 142 3.59 16.22 -16.71
N LEU A 143 3.46 16.11 -18.03
CA LEU A 143 4.00 17.08 -18.97
C LEU A 143 3.01 18.22 -19.16
N VAL A 144 3.51 19.44 -19.09
CA VAL A 144 2.73 20.67 -19.25
C VAL A 144 3.44 21.63 -20.20
N ASN A 145 2.69 22.57 -20.77
CA ASN A 145 3.26 23.68 -21.54
C ASN A 145 4.11 24.59 -20.63
N SER A 146 4.90 25.49 -21.24
CA SER A 146 5.72 26.46 -20.50
C SER A 146 4.95 27.38 -19.55
N ASP A 147 3.63 27.53 -19.71
CA ASP A 147 2.74 28.32 -18.87
C ASP A 147 2.01 27.48 -17.79
N ASN A 148 2.50 26.26 -17.53
CA ASN A 148 1.91 25.27 -16.64
C ASN A 148 0.55 24.72 -17.07
N THR A 149 0.03 25.07 -18.25
CA THR A 149 -1.23 24.48 -18.73
C THR A 149 -1.01 23.05 -19.24
N PRO A 150 -1.98 22.14 -19.04
CA PRO A 150 -1.95 20.81 -19.65
C PRO A 150 -1.75 20.86 -21.17
N LEU A 151 -1.06 19.85 -21.70
CA LEU A 151 -1.03 19.61 -23.14
C LEU A 151 -2.43 19.32 -23.67
N SER A 152 -2.66 19.60 -24.96
CA SER A 152 -3.95 19.33 -25.63
C SER A 152 -4.36 17.86 -25.57
N VAL A 153 -3.37 16.96 -25.59
CA VAL A 153 -3.49 15.56 -25.19
C VAL A 153 -2.73 15.42 -23.88
N PRO A 154 -3.40 15.27 -22.72
CA PRO A 154 -2.73 15.14 -21.43
C PRO A 154 -1.75 13.96 -21.43
N ALA A 155 -0.50 14.24 -21.06
CA ALA A 155 0.52 13.23 -20.87
C ALA A 155 0.90 13.20 -19.39
N PHE A 156 0.42 12.20 -18.67
CA PHE A 156 0.70 12.00 -17.25
C PHE A 156 0.78 10.51 -16.92
N ASP A 157 1.42 10.20 -15.81
CA ASP A 157 1.55 8.85 -15.27
C ASP A 157 1.53 8.90 -13.74
N ASN A 158 1.31 7.77 -13.07
CA ASN A 158 1.29 7.70 -11.62
C ASN A 158 1.80 6.37 -11.07
N VAL A 159 2.28 6.41 -9.83
CA VAL A 159 2.71 5.23 -9.08
C VAL A 159 2.25 5.34 -7.63
N MET A 160 1.73 4.25 -7.09
CA MET A 160 1.44 4.13 -5.66
C MET A 160 2.62 3.45 -4.96
N VAL A 161 3.05 4.02 -3.84
CA VAL A 161 4.14 3.52 -3.00
C VAL A 161 3.67 3.45 -1.57
N ILE A 162 3.95 2.37 -0.87
CA ILE A 162 3.70 2.22 0.56
C ILE A 162 5.02 2.45 1.28
N VAL A 163 5.06 3.47 2.14
CA VAL A 163 6.17 3.69 3.06
C VAL A 163 5.86 2.98 4.38
N GLU A 164 6.56 1.90 4.66
CA GLU A 164 6.39 1.15 5.89
C GLU A 164 7.15 1.78 7.06
N GLY A 165 6.53 1.78 8.24
CA GLY A 165 7.27 2.05 9.47
C GLY A 165 8.13 0.85 9.90
N ALA A 166 8.84 0.98 11.03
CA ALA A 166 9.58 -0.11 11.66
C ALA A 166 8.75 -1.42 11.73
N PRO A 167 9.37 -2.62 11.69
CA PRO A 167 8.64 -3.89 11.60
C PRO A 167 7.59 -4.06 12.70
N VAL A 168 6.59 -4.90 12.42
CA VAL A 168 5.59 -5.31 13.41
C VAL A 168 6.30 -5.92 14.60
N SER A 169 6.18 -5.27 15.76
CA SER A 169 6.39 -5.95 17.03
C SER A 169 5.02 -6.40 17.49
N ILE A 170 4.73 -7.70 17.38
CA ILE A 170 3.71 -8.26 18.26
C ILE A 170 4.37 -8.25 19.63
N GLY A 171 3.96 -7.31 20.48
CA GLY A 171 4.48 -7.28 21.85
C GLY A 171 4.23 -8.64 22.49
N GLN A 172 5.29 -9.34 22.92
CA GLN A 172 5.11 -10.54 23.72
C GLN A 172 4.30 -10.16 24.95
N PRO A 173 3.25 -10.92 25.33
CA PRO A 173 2.51 -10.64 26.55
C PRO A 173 3.47 -10.45 27.71
N THR A 174 3.32 -9.34 28.41
CA THR A 174 3.96 -9.17 29.70
C THR A 174 3.30 -10.16 30.66
N SER A 175 3.96 -11.30 30.91
CA SER A 175 3.39 -12.39 31.69
C SER A 175 3.27 -12.00 33.17
N ALA A 176 2.06 -12.06 33.72
CA ALA A 176 1.86 -12.23 35.16
C ALA A 176 1.72 -13.74 35.46
N PRO A 177 2.11 -14.23 36.65
CA PRO A 177 1.88 -15.62 37.00
C PRO A 177 0.39 -15.98 36.92
N GLY A 178 0.04 -16.88 36.01
CA GLY A 178 -1.29 -17.49 35.94
C GLY A 178 -2.29 -16.88 34.94
N ALA A 179 -1.94 -15.86 34.16
CA ALA A 179 -2.79 -15.32 33.09
C ALA A 179 -1.97 -14.98 31.83
N ASP A 180 -2.54 -15.24 30.65
CA ASP A 180 -1.91 -14.98 29.35
C ASP A 180 -2.89 -14.29 28.39
N LEU A 181 -2.34 -13.45 27.51
CA LEU A 181 -3.07 -12.63 26.54
C LEU A 181 -2.32 -12.63 25.21
N ALA A 182 -2.97 -13.10 24.15
CA ALA A 182 -2.40 -13.12 22.81
C ALA A 182 -3.37 -12.49 21.80
N ILE A 183 -2.84 -11.77 20.82
CA ILE A 183 -3.63 -11.37 19.64
C ILE A 183 -3.71 -12.57 18.71
N ILE A 184 -4.93 -12.90 18.28
CA ILE A 184 -5.21 -14.02 17.35
C ILE A 184 -5.84 -13.54 16.05
N THR A 185 -6.42 -12.34 16.03
CA THR A 185 -6.92 -11.71 14.81
C THR A 185 -6.55 -10.22 14.72
N PRO A 186 -6.35 -9.68 13.51
CA PRO A 186 -6.48 -10.34 12.22
C PRO A 186 -5.47 -11.48 12.03
N THR A 187 -5.86 -12.55 11.34
CA THR A 187 -4.93 -13.61 10.95
C THR A 187 -4.17 -13.11 9.74
N PHE A 188 -2.89 -12.86 9.91
CA PHE A 188 -2.03 -12.42 8.82
C PHE A 188 -1.34 -13.64 8.23
N ASP A 189 -1.36 -13.73 6.90
CA ASP A 189 -0.43 -14.62 6.21
C ASP A 189 0.94 -13.98 6.35
N PHE A 190 1.66 -14.37 7.40
CA PHE A 190 3.04 -13.95 7.57
C PHE A 190 3.84 -14.67 6.51
N ASP A 191 4.23 -13.96 5.44
CA ASP A 191 5.16 -14.52 4.48
C ASP A 191 6.52 -14.73 5.19
N PRO A 192 6.95 -15.98 5.43
CA PRO A 192 8.22 -16.25 6.08
C PRO A 192 9.42 -15.78 5.25
N ALA A 193 9.24 -15.53 3.94
CA ALA A 193 10.27 -14.98 3.07
C ALA A 193 10.50 -13.47 3.29
N HIS A 194 9.52 -12.76 3.86
CA HIS A 194 9.58 -11.33 4.14
C HIS A 194 9.36 -11.04 5.64
N PRO A 195 10.28 -11.49 6.51
CA PRO A 195 10.18 -11.27 7.94
C PRO A 195 10.35 -9.78 8.26
N GLY A 196 9.24 -9.06 8.38
CA GLY A 196 9.24 -7.62 8.70
C GLY A 196 8.08 -6.83 8.09
N GLU A 197 7.37 -7.38 7.11
CA GLU A 197 6.23 -6.71 6.48
C GLU A 197 5.13 -6.41 7.49
N ARG A 198 4.61 -5.18 7.42
CA ARG A 198 3.44 -4.82 8.23
C ARG A 198 2.20 -5.35 7.55
N PRO A 199 1.33 -6.07 8.27
CA PRO A 199 0.14 -6.55 7.63
C PRO A 199 -0.72 -5.38 7.16
N VAL A 200 -1.05 -5.46 5.87
CA VAL A 200 -1.92 -4.52 5.20
C VAL A 200 -3.34 -5.04 5.29
N VAL A 201 -4.24 -4.23 5.83
CA VAL A 201 -5.67 -4.58 5.93
C VAL A 201 -6.45 -3.69 4.99
N ASN A 202 -7.24 -4.33 4.11
CA ASN A 202 -8.16 -3.66 3.21
C ASN A 202 -9.47 -3.31 3.92
N GLY A 203 -9.86 -2.05 3.83
CA GLY A 203 -11.16 -1.56 4.25
C GLY A 203 -11.15 -0.77 5.55
N PRO A 204 -12.21 0.01 5.77
CA PRO A 204 -12.29 0.97 6.87
C PRO A 204 -12.52 0.33 8.25
N ASP A 205 -12.93 -0.94 8.30
CA ASP A 205 -13.35 -1.60 9.53
C ASP A 205 -12.33 -2.66 9.93
N ILE A 206 -11.68 -2.46 11.08
CA ILE A 206 -10.62 -3.34 11.59
C ILE A 206 -11.13 -4.08 12.82
N THR A 207 -11.07 -5.41 12.77
CA THR A 207 -11.41 -6.26 13.92
C THR A 207 -10.15 -6.85 14.53
N ILE A 208 -9.90 -6.53 15.80
CA ILE A 208 -8.85 -7.15 16.61
C ILE A 208 -9.51 -8.18 17.51
N GLY A 209 -8.94 -9.38 17.55
CA GLY A 209 -9.39 -10.45 18.42
C GLY A 209 -8.22 -11.02 19.21
N VAL A 210 -8.55 -11.44 20.43
CA VAL A 210 -7.58 -11.94 21.39
C VAL A 210 -7.99 -13.29 21.95
N GLN A 211 -7.00 -14.02 22.42
CA GLN A 211 -7.16 -15.17 23.29
C GLN A 211 -6.73 -14.77 24.69
N VAL A 212 -7.55 -15.13 25.67
CA VAL A 212 -7.26 -14.94 27.10
C VAL A 212 -7.26 -16.32 27.75
N THR A 213 -6.23 -16.64 28.53
CA THR A 213 -6.18 -17.87 29.34
C THR A 213 -5.81 -17.54 30.78
N GLY A 214 -6.29 -18.36 31.73
CA GLY A 214 -5.98 -18.19 33.15
C GLY A 214 -6.59 -16.93 33.81
N PHE A 215 -7.53 -16.27 33.13
CA PHE A 215 -8.16 -15.04 33.60
C PHE A 215 -9.67 -15.07 33.34
N ASN A 216 -10.48 -14.69 34.33
CA ASN A 216 -11.94 -14.68 34.22
C ASN A 216 -12.44 -13.29 33.80
N LEU A 217 -13.04 -13.21 32.62
CA LEU A 217 -13.61 -11.96 32.11
C LEU A 217 -14.99 -11.68 32.72
N VAL A 218 -15.11 -10.56 33.40
CA VAL A 218 -16.32 -10.05 34.06
C VAL A 218 -16.49 -8.56 33.76
N GLN A 219 -17.71 -8.04 33.82
CA GLN A 219 -17.94 -6.62 33.52
C GLN A 219 -17.25 -5.70 34.53
N ALA A 220 -16.86 -4.50 34.10
CA ALA A 220 -16.31 -3.48 34.99
C ALA A 220 -17.27 -3.20 36.17
N GLY A 221 -16.71 -3.03 37.36
CA GLY A 221 -17.45 -2.81 38.60
C GLY A 221 -18.11 -4.05 39.22
N GLN A 222 -18.01 -5.24 38.59
CA GLN A 222 -18.50 -6.46 39.22
C GLN A 222 -17.61 -6.88 40.39
N THR A 223 -18.25 -7.36 41.46
CA THR A 223 -17.57 -7.90 42.64
C THR A 223 -17.07 -9.31 42.35
N GLY A 224 -15.79 -9.57 42.66
CA GLY A 224 -15.15 -10.88 42.48
C GLY A 224 -13.73 -10.88 43.06
N GLN A 225 -13.19 -12.05 43.40
CA GLN A 225 -11.81 -12.22 43.90
C GLN A 225 -10.90 -12.93 42.90
N ALA A 226 -9.73 -12.33 42.62
CA ALA A 226 -8.79 -12.63 41.55
C ALA A 226 -8.64 -14.09 41.02
N PRO A 227 -8.27 -14.25 39.73
CA PRO A 227 -8.06 -13.19 38.73
C PRO A 227 -9.34 -12.93 37.92
N TYR A 228 -10.12 -11.92 38.33
CA TYR A 228 -11.27 -11.40 37.61
C TYR A 228 -10.98 -10.00 37.09
N GLY A 229 -11.49 -9.70 35.91
CA GLY A 229 -11.35 -8.37 35.33
C GLY A 229 -11.90 -8.34 33.92
N HIS A 230 -11.38 -7.45 33.08
CA HIS A 230 -11.86 -7.31 31.71
C HIS A 230 -10.76 -6.86 30.76
N LEU A 231 -11.11 -6.71 29.49
CA LEU A 231 -10.24 -6.23 28.43
C LEU A 231 -10.46 -4.74 28.21
N VAL A 232 -9.37 -4.03 27.97
CA VAL A 232 -9.42 -2.70 27.35
C VAL A 232 -8.66 -2.77 26.04
N TYR A 233 -9.37 -2.48 24.94
CA TYR A 233 -8.79 -2.32 23.61
C TYR A 233 -8.47 -0.84 23.40
N TYR A 234 -7.33 -0.53 22.78
CA TYR A 234 -6.90 0.85 22.47
C TYR A 234 -6.57 0.98 20.99
N LEU A 235 -6.89 2.14 20.42
CA LEU A 235 -6.48 2.55 19.08
C LEU A 235 -5.60 3.78 19.20
N ASP A 236 -4.36 3.69 18.71
CA ASP A 236 -3.37 4.76 18.65
C ASP A 236 -3.11 5.46 19.99
N ALA A 237 -3.33 4.73 21.10
CA ALA A 237 -3.10 5.19 22.45
C ALA A 237 -2.28 4.17 23.23
N ILE A 238 -1.32 4.67 24.00
CA ILE A 238 -0.47 3.83 24.87
C ILE A 238 -1.27 3.46 26.12
N PRO A 239 -1.40 2.15 26.44
CA PRO A 239 -2.12 1.71 27.64
C PRO A 239 -1.44 2.22 28.93
N PRO A 240 -2.19 2.79 29.89
CA PRO A 240 -1.66 3.10 31.21
C PRO A 240 -1.30 1.83 31.99
N THR A 241 -0.13 1.83 32.64
CA THR A 241 0.37 0.69 33.43
C THR A 241 0.64 1.04 34.89
N THR A 242 0.36 2.27 35.30
CA THR A 242 0.57 2.76 36.66
C THR A 242 -0.38 2.04 37.63
N VAL A 243 0.20 1.35 38.61
CA VAL A 243 -0.55 0.61 39.64
C VAL A 243 -1.50 1.54 40.40
N GLY A 244 -2.74 1.10 40.59
CA GLY A 244 -3.77 1.83 41.32
C GLY A 244 -4.34 3.05 40.60
N GLN A 245 -3.89 3.34 39.38
CA GLN A 245 -4.49 4.36 38.51
C GLN A 245 -5.41 3.70 37.48
N SER A 246 -6.32 4.49 36.91
CA SER A 246 -7.17 4.02 35.82
C SER A 246 -6.34 3.62 34.60
N ALA A 247 -6.68 2.49 33.99
CA ALA A 247 -6.19 2.02 32.70
C ALA A 247 -6.94 2.65 31.52
N LEU A 248 -7.98 3.46 31.77
CA LEU A 248 -8.75 4.10 30.71
C LEU A 248 -8.05 5.38 30.22
N THR A 249 -7.98 5.53 28.90
CA THR A 249 -7.43 6.72 28.22
C THR A 249 -8.56 7.72 27.91
N SER A 250 -8.27 8.77 27.13
CA SER A 250 -9.28 9.74 26.69
C SER A 250 -10.45 9.06 25.95
N ALA A 251 -11.66 9.57 26.13
CA ALA A 251 -12.85 9.07 25.44
C ALA A 251 -12.63 9.00 23.92
N GLY A 252 -13.05 7.90 23.30
CA GLY A 252 -12.87 7.64 21.87
C GLY A 252 -11.58 6.92 21.50
N THR A 253 -10.62 6.76 22.43
CA THR A 253 -9.35 6.05 22.17
C THR A 253 -9.32 4.62 22.70
N PHE A 254 -10.38 4.18 23.40
CA PHE A 254 -10.46 2.84 23.98
C PHE A 254 -11.87 2.25 23.94
N VAL A 255 -11.94 0.93 24.10
CA VAL A 255 -13.17 0.16 24.36
C VAL A 255 -12.91 -0.79 25.53
N SER A 256 -13.64 -0.61 26.63
CA SER A 256 -13.65 -1.55 27.76
C SER A 256 -14.76 -2.59 27.56
N THR A 257 -14.42 -3.87 27.64
CA THR A 257 -15.34 -4.97 27.31
C THR A 257 -14.89 -6.31 27.88
N THR A 258 -15.82 -7.28 27.90
CA THR A 258 -15.51 -8.71 28.10
C THR A 258 -15.45 -9.48 26.79
N SER A 259 -15.76 -8.83 25.66
CA SER A 259 -15.67 -9.44 24.34
C SER A 259 -14.22 -9.71 23.94
N LEU A 260 -13.97 -10.91 23.45
CA LEU A 260 -12.67 -11.32 22.89
C LEU A 260 -12.38 -10.72 21.51
N THR A 261 -13.31 -9.92 20.98
CA THR A 261 -13.12 -9.16 19.74
C THR A 261 -13.63 -7.74 19.89
N ASN A 262 -12.95 -6.79 19.26
CA ASN A 262 -13.43 -5.43 19.07
C ASN A 262 -13.25 -4.99 17.61
N THR A 263 -14.28 -4.36 17.05
CA THR A 263 -14.24 -3.80 15.70
C THR A 263 -14.28 -2.28 15.78
N TRP A 264 -13.26 -1.62 15.25
CA TRP A 264 -13.31 -0.20 14.97
C TRP A 264 -13.79 0.02 13.55
N LYS A 265 -14.62 1.04 13.36
CA LYS A 265 -15.19 1.38 12.06
C LYS A 265 -14.61 2.68 11.54
N ASN A 266 -14.54 2.81 10.21
CA ASN A 266 -14.10 4.03 9.55
C ASN A 266 -12.70 4.49 10.02
N ILE A 267 -11.80 3.54 10.22
CA ILE A 267 -10.39 3.81 10.48
C ILE A 267 -9.81 4.56 9.27
N SER A 268 -9.08 5.62 9.57
CA SER A 268 -8.37 6.38 8.56
C SER A 268 -7.36 5.50 7.82
N GLN A 269 -7.07 5.85 6.57
CA GLN A 269 -5.97 5.23 5.85
C GLN A 269 -4.63 5.59 6.52
N GLY A 270 -3.73 4.61 6.64
CA GLY A 270 -2.40 4.82 7.20
C GLY A 270 -2.01 3.81 8.28
N PRO A 271 -0.88 4.04 8.95
CA PRO A 271 -0.39 3.18 10.02
C PRO A 271 -1.21 3.38 11.31
N HIS A 272 -1.57 2.27 11.95
CA HIS A 272 -2.30 2.25 13.21
C HIS A 272 -1.70 1.24 14.19
N VAL A 273 -1.73 1.57 15.49
CA VAL A 273 -1.32 0.67 16.58
C VAL A 273 -2.53 0.31 17.42
N PHE A 274 -2.78 -0.99 17.56
CA PHE A 274 -3.83 -1.54 18.40
C PHE A 274 -3.20 -2.18 19.63
N TRP A 275 -3.66 -1.79 20.81
CA TRP A 275 -3.27 -2.44 22.07
C TRP A 275 -4.45 -3.16 22.68
N VAL A 276 -4.16 -4.21 23.44
CA VAL A 276 -5.13 -4.86 24.32
C VAL A 276 -4.48 -5.07 25.68
N GLN A 277 -5.18 -4.70 26.75
CA GLN A 277 -4.72 -4.84 28.13
C GLN A 277 -5.75 -5.61 28.95
N LEU A 278 -5.28 -6.52 29.80
CA LEU A 278 -6.09 -7.09 30.88
C LEU A 278 -6.00 -6.18 32.11
N VAL A 279 -7.16 -5.85 32.67
CA VAL A 279 -7.30 -4.93 33.81
C VAL A 279 -8.20 -5.55 34.88
N ASN A 280 -8.06 -5.07 36.13
CA ASN A 280 -8.95 -5.43 37.23
C ASN A 280 -10.39 -4.95 36.99
N THR A 281 -11.33 -5.42 37.81
CA THR A 281 -12.75 -5.01 37.72
C THR A 281 -12.96 -3.51 37.95
N ASP A 282 -12.05 -2.82 38.64
CA ASP A 282 -12.09 -1.38 38.90
C ASP A 282 -11.38 -0.53 37.81
N ASN A 283 -11.03 -1.15 36.67
CA ASN A 283 -10.23 -0.57 35.59
C ASN A 283 -8.78 -0.22 35.97
N THR A 284 -8.24 -0.72 37.08
CA THR A 284 -6.81 -0.56 37.34
C THR A 284 -5.98 -1.65 36.62
N PRO A 285 -4.75 -1.35 36.15
CA PRO A 285 -3.88 -2.36 35.59
C PRO A 285 -3.61 -3.51 36.56
N LEU A 286 -3.46 -4.73 36.02
CA LEU A 286 -2.89 -5.85 36.77
C LEU A 286 -1.44 -5.54 37.22
N THR A 287 -0.95 -6.29 38.19
CA THR A 287 0.44 -6.18 38.67
C THR A 287 1.15 -7.53 38.56
N PRO A 288 2.09 -7.71 37.60
CA PRO A 288 2.46 -6.77 36.54
C PRO A 288 1.32 -6.57 35.52
N ALA A 289 1.36 -5.45 34.80
CA ALA A 289 0.39 -5.19 33.73
C ALA A 289 0.53 -6.26 32.64
N ILE A 290 -0.58 -6.76 32.11
CA ILE A 290 -0.61 -7.73 31.01
C ILE A 290 -1.18 -7.03 29.78
N MET A 291 -0.37 -6.86 28.75
CA MET A 291 -0.78 -6.20 27.51
C MET A 291 -0.09 -6.81 26.30
N VAL A 292 -0.73 -6.67 25.15
CA VAL A 292 -0.26 -7.09 23.83
C VAL A 292 -0.57 -5.96 22.85
N ASN A 293 0.20 -5.85 21.77
CA ASN A 293 -0.11 -4.91 20.71
C ASN A 293 0.18 -5.50 19.33
N ILE A 294 -0.41 -4.86 18.34
CA ILE A 294 -0.09 -5.06 16.95
C ILE A 294 -0.10 -3.73 16.20
N THR A 295 0.77 -3.61 15.21
CA THR A 295 0.80 -2.45 14.33
C THR A 295 0.48 -2.88 12.90
N LEU A 296 -0.43 -2.16 12.25
CA LEU A 296 -0.99 -2.48 10.94
C LEU A 296 -1.00 -1.26 10.03
N ILE A 297 -1.15 -1.48 8.73
CA ILE A 297 -1.44 -0.42 7.75
C ILE A 297 -2.86 -0.64 7.23
N VAL A 298 -3.71 0.37 7.41
CA VAL A 298 -5.06 0.39 6.86
C VAL A 298 -5.02 1.06 5.49
N ILE A 299 -5.56 0.38 4.49
CA ILE A 299 -5.77 0.96 3.16
C ILE A 299 -7.27 0.98 2.86
N ASN A 300 -7.76 2.17 2.51
CA ASN A 300 -9.12 2.37 2.04
C ASN A 300 -9.06 2.44 0.50
N PRO A 301 -9.60 1.45 -0.22
CA PRO A 301 -9.62 1.45 -1.68
C PRO A 301 -10.53 2.55 -2.26
#